data_AF-A0A6A0QRT2-F1
#
_entry.id   AF-A0A6A0QRT2-F1
#
_cell.length_a   1.000
_cell.length_b   1.000
_cell.length_c   1.000
_cell.angle_alpha   90.00
_cell.angle_beta   90.00
_cell.angle_gamma   90.00
#
_symmetry.space_group_name_H-M   'P 1'
#
loop_
_entity.id
_entity.type
_entity.pdbx_description
1 polymer ?
#
loop_
_entity_poly.entity_id
_entity_poly.type
_entity_poly.pdbx_seq_one_letter_code
_entity_poly.pdbx_strand_id
1 'polypeptide(L)'
;MTETLIREEEAAQPATARKKRSRWPTLLFVVLLISLGLVVSGVLPLQQYLARENQVNAALAELELIEARNAELSADVDALLTDQEIERVAREQYGFVREGEIGYVVITPDAEDP
;
A
#
# COMPACT_ATOMS: atom_id res chain seq x y z
N MET A 1 -103.90 25.31 16.94
CA MET A 1 -103.52 25.23 18.36
C MET A 1 -102.38 24.22 18.46
N THR A 2 -101.25 24.67 19.03
CA THR A 2 -100.04 23.92 19.50
C THR A 2 -99.26 23.13 18.43
N GLU A 3 -98.20 23.67 17.83
CA GLU A 3 -96.84 23.99 18.34
C GLU A 3 -95.96 22.80 18.73
N THR A 4 -94.67 22.94 18.39
CA THR A 4 -93.49 22.19 18.87
C THR A 4 -93.30 20.82 18.21
N LEU A 5 -92.17 20.48 17.60
CA LEU A 5 -90.79 20.78 18.00
C LEU A 5 -89.89 21.03 16.77
N ILE A 6 -89.19 22.14 16.88
CA ILE A 6 -87.83 22.39 16.44
C ILE A 6 -87.00 21.10 16.41
N ARG A 7 -86.48 20.75 15.23
CA ARG A 7 -85.18 20.08 15.11
C ARG A 7 -84.35 20.92 14.16
N GLU A 8 -83.77 21.96 14.74
CA GLU A 8 -82.50 22.47 14.27
C GLU A 8 -81.45 21.35 14.32
N GLU A 9 -80.39 21.59 13.56
CA GLU A 9 -79.14 20.83 13.54
C GLU A 9 -79.24 19.47 12.82
N GLU A 10 -78.47 19.19 11.78
CA GLU A 10 -77.10 19.60 11.55
C GLU A 10 -76.79 19.43 10.06
N ALA A 11 -76.33 20.49 9.41
CA ALA A 11 -75.66 20.38 8.12
C ALA A 11 -74.47 19.43 8.30
N ALA A 12 -74.55 18.25 7.69
CA ALA A 12 -73.45 17.30 7.64
C ALA A 12 -72.29 17.93 6.84
N GLN A 13 -71.42 18.64 7.57
CA GLN A 13 -70.16 19.17 7.08
C GLN A 13 -69.35 17.99 6.52
N PRO A 14 -68.74 18.11 5.33
CA PRO A 14 -67.80 17.08 4.88
C PRO A 14 -66.65 17.05 5.88
N ALA A 15 -66.54 15.95 6.61
CA ALA A 15 -65.41 15.68 7.49
C ALA A 15 -64.13 15.79 6.65
N THR A 16 -63.47 16.93 6.74
CA THR A 16 -62.20 17.15 6.08
C THR A 16 -61.21 16.21 6.74
N ALA A 17 -60.90 15.10 6.06
CA ALA A 17 -59.86 14.20 6.46
C ALA A 17 -58.55 14.99 6.49
N ARG A 18 -58.19 15.48 7.68
CA ARG A 18 -56.86 16.02 7.95
C ARG A 18 -55.89 14.89 7.64
N LYS A 19 -55.32 14.92 6.44
CA LYS A 19 -54.17 14.11 6.07
C LYS A 19 -53.11 14.44 7.10
N LYS A 20 -52.96 13.58 8.12
CA LYS A 20 -51.83 13.61 9.05
C LYS A 20 -50.61 13.60 8.15
N ARG A 21 -49.94 14.74 8.05
CA ARG A 21 -48.76 14.93 7.22
C ARG A 21 -47.72 14.01 7.83
N SER A 22 -47.63 12.81 7.26
CA SER A 22 -46.76 11.76 7.76
C SER A 22 -45.36 12.37 7.85
N ARG A 23 -44.65 12.16 8.96
CA ARG A 23 -43.26 12.63 9.14
C ARG A 23 -42.25 11.74 8.39
N TRP A 24 -42.75 10.77 7.63
CA TRP A 24 -41.98 9.88 6.78
C TRP A 24 -41.15 10.57 5.67
N PRO A 25 -41.66 11.55 4.90
CA PRO A 25 -40.86 12.22 3.89
C PRO A 25 -39.77 13.07 4.54
N THR A 26 -40.02 13.67 5.72
CA THR A 26 -38.99 14.38 6.48
C THR A 26 -37.91 13.44 7.03
N LEU A 27 -38.27 12.25 7.51
CA LEU A 27 -37.30 11.24 7.95
C LEU A 27 -36.47 10.72 6.78
N LEU A 28 -37.10 10.41 5.65
CA LEU A 28 -36.41 10.00 4.44
C LEU A 28 -35.44 11.07 3.93
N PHE A 29 -35.84 12.34 3.98
CA PHE A 29 -34.99 13.45 3.59
C PHE A 29 -33.77 13.61 4.51
N VAL A 30 -33.96 13.45 5.82
CA VAL A 30 -32.85 13.48 6.80
C VAL A 30 -31.89 12.32 6.58
N VAL A 31 -32.39 11.09 6.37
CA VAL A 31 -31.55 9.93 6.05
C VAL A 31 -30.79 10.14 4.75
N LEU A 32 -31.44 10.69 3.73
CA LEU A 32 -30.80 11.04 2.45
C LEU A 32 -29.68 12.07 2.66
N LEU A 33 -29.92 13.14 3.42
CA LEU A 33 -28.91 14.15 3.73
C LEU A 33 -27.73 13.58 4.52
N ILE A 34 -27.98 12.71 5.50
CA ILE A 34 -26.92 12.03 6.25
C ILE A 34 -26.11 11.12 5.31
N SER A 35 -26.77 10.34 4.46
CA SER A 35 -26.10 9.46 3.50
C SER A 35 -25.24 10.26 2.52
N LEU A 36 -25.75 11.38 2.00
CA LEU A 36 -25.03 12.27 1.09
C LEU A 36 -23.86 12.94 1.81
N GLY A 37 -24.05 13.34 3.06
CA GLY A 37 -23.00 13.86 3.93
C GLY A 37 -21.86 12.87 4.14
N LEU A 38 -22.17 11.59 4.39
CA LEU A 38 -21.16 10.53 4.50
C LEU A 38 -20.37 10.33 3.21
N VAL A 39 -21.04 10.37 2.06
CA VAL A 39 -20.41 10.23 0.73
C VAL A 39 -19.48 11.41 0.45
N VAL A 40 -19.95 12.64 0.66
CA VAL A 40 -19.15 13.87 0.45
C VAL A 40 -18.00 13.97 1.45
N SER A 41 -18.19 13.49 2.67
CA SER A 41 -17.16 13.45 3.71
C SER A 41 -16.00 12.51 3.40
N GLY A 42 -16.10 11.63 2.40
CA GLY A 42 -15.04 10.67 2.06
C GLY A 42 -14.86 9.55 3.09
N VAL A 43 -15.88 9.29 3.94
CA VAL A 43 -15.80 8.31 5.04
C VAL A 43 -15.84 6.85 4.54
N LEU A 44 -16.16 6.61 3.27
CA LEU A 44 -16.02 5.29 2.64
C LEU A 44 -14.67 5.18 1.93
N PRO A 45 -13.71 4.42 2.49
CA PRO A 45 -12.36 4.33 1.96
C PRO A 45 -12.30 3.29 0.82
N LEU A 46 -13.17 3.41 -0.19
CA LEU A 46 -13.18 2.49 -1.34
C LEU A 46 -11.83 2.52 -2.09
N GLN A 47 -11.20 3.69 -2.17
CA GLN A 47 -9.87 3.86 -2.78
C GLN A 47 -8.75 3.17 -1.98
N GLN A 48 -8.89 3.09 -0.66
CA GLN A 48 -7.82 2.58 0.20
C GLN A 48 -7.70 1.05 0.14
N TYR A 49 -8.78 0.34 -0.25
CA TYR A 49 -8.75 -1.10 -0.40
C TYR A 49 -8.02 -1.54 -1.68
N LEU A 50 -8.24 -0.82 -2.79
CA LEU A 50 -7.54 -1.07 -4.07
C LEU A 50 -6.06 -0.66 -4.02
N ALA A 51 -5.73 0.38 -3.25
CA ALA A 51 -4.33 0.80 -3.07
C ALA A 51 -3.50 -0.19 -2.22
N ARG A 52 -4.13 -1.07 -1.44
CA ARG A 52 -3.42 -2.03 -0.57
C ARG A 52 -2.77 -3.15 -1.37
N GLU A 53 -3.44 -3.64 -2.41
CA GLU A 53 -2.93 -4.73 -3.24
C GLU A 53 -1.69 -4.28 -4.03
N ASN A 54 -1.73 -3.07 -4.60
CA ASN A 54 -0.59 -2.50 -5.31
C ASN A 54 0.62 -2.27 -4.42
N GLN A 55 0.42 -1.84 -3.17
CA GLN A 55 1.51 -1.65 -2.21
C GLN A 55 2.17 -2.97 -1.81
N VAL A 56 1.37 -4.02 -1.58
CA VAL A 56 1.90 -5.36 -1.26
C VAL A 56 2.67 -5.93 -2.44
N ASN A 57 2.11 -5.85 -3.66
CA ASN A 57 2.77 -6.35 -4.86
C ASN A 57 4.08 -5.61 -5.16
N ALA A 58 4.11 -4.29 -4.98
CA ALA A 58 5.33 -3.50 -5.13
C ALA A 58 6.41 -3.90 -4.10
N ALA A 59 6.02 -4.07 -2.83
CA ALA A 59 6.94 -4.49 -1.78
C ALA A 59 7.49 -5.91 -2.00
N LEU A 60 6.66 -6.85 -2.48
CA LEU A 60 7.09 -8.19 -2.82
C LEU A 60 8.09 -8.19 -4.00
N ALA A 61 7.84 -7.39 -5.04
CA ALA A 61 8.75 -7.26 -6.16
C ALA A 61 10.11 -6.65 -5.73
N GLU A 62 10.09 -5.68 -4.82
CA GLU A 62 11.31 -5.11 -4.26
C GLU A 62 12.08 -6.13 -3.40
N LEU A 63 11.37 -6.92 -2.60
CA LEU A 63 11.97 -7.98 -1.80
C LEU A 63 12.66 -9.02 -2.70
N GLU A 64 11.99 -9.51 -3.74
CA GLU A 64 12.54 -10.49 -4.67
C GLU A 64 13.82 -9.97 -5.35
N LEU A 65 13.82 -8.70 -5.77
CA LEU A 65 15.00 -8.06 -6.35
C LEU A 65 16.17 -7.99 -5.36
N ILE A 66 15.91 -7.65 -4.10
CA ILE A 66 16.94 -7.55 -3.06
C ILE A 66 17.48 -8.94 -2.72
N GLU A 67 16.62 -9.95 -2.58
CA GLU A 67 17.02 -11.32 -2.30
C GLU A 67 17.88 -11.89 -3.43
N ALA A 68 17.50 -11.66 -4.70
CA ALA A 68 18.29 -12.08 -5.85
C ALA A 68 19.70 -11.46 -5.84
N ARG A 69 19.80 -10.15 -5.58
CA ARG A 69 21.11 -9.47 -5.47
C ARG A 69 21.92 -9.96 -4.27
N ASN A 70 21.27 -10.24 -3.15
CA ASN A 70 21.95 -10.75 -1.98
C ASN A 70 22.54 -12.15 -2.25
N ALA A 71 21.79 -13.00 -2.96
CA ALA A 71 22.26 -14.32 -3.36
C ALA A 71 23.47 -14.24 -4.32
N GLU A 72 23.42 -13.34 -5.31
CA GLU A 72 24.54 -13.08 -6.23
C GLU A 72 25.79 -12.63 -5.47
N LEU A 73 25.66 -11.60 -4.63
CA LEU A 73 26.78 -11.08 -3.83
C LEU A 73 27.34 -12.13 -2.86
N SER A 74 26.48 -12.97 -2.27
CA SER A 74 26.93 -14.05 -1.39
C SER A 74 27.74 -15.08 -2.15
N ALA A 75 27.32 -15.45 -3.37
CA ALA A 75 28.07 -16.35 -4.23
C ALA A 75 29.44 -15.77 -4.64
N ASP A 76 29.50 -14.48 -4.93
CA ASP A 76 30.75 -13.78 -5.23
C ASP A 76 31.70 -13.78 -4.02
N VAL A 77 31.17 -13.49 -2.84
CA VAL A 77 31.95 -13.56 -1.58
C VAL A 77 32.49 -14.96 -1.37
N ASP A 78 31.65 -15.99 -1.50
CA ASP A 78 32.05 -17.38 -1.32
C ASP A 78 33.14 -17.78 -2.33
N ALA A 79 33.05 -17.34 -3.58
CA ALA A 79 34.06 -17.60 -4.60
C ALA A 79 35.40 -16.91 -4.26
N LEU A 80 35.36 -15.65 -3.82
CA LEU A 80 36.54 -14.85 -3.47
C LEU A 80 37.23 -15.32 -2.18
N LEU A 81 36.49 -15.91 -1.24
CA LEU A 81 37.02 -16.38 0.04
C LEU A 81 37.54 -17.82 0.00
N THR A 82 37.59 -18.45 -1.18
CA THR A 82 38.25 -19.75 -1.31
C THR A 82 39.76 -19.64 -1.07
N ASP A 83 40.35 -20.69 -0.48
CA ASP A 83 41.80 -20.74 -0.23
C ASP A 83 42.62 -20.50 -1.51
N GLN A 84 42.14 -20.99 -2.65
CA GLN A 84 42.78 -20.79 -3.95
C GLN A 84 42.79 -19.32 -4.37
N GLU A 85 41.66 -18.62 -4.23
CA GLU A 85 41.59 -17.21 -4.60
C GLU A 85 42.35 -16.30 -3.64
N ILE A 86 42.31 -16.62 -2.35
CA ILE A 86 43.13 -15.97 -1.33
C ILE A 86 44.61 -16.14 -1.67
N GLU A 87 45.04 -17.36 -1.99
CA GLU A 87 46.43 -17.64 -2.37
C GLU A 87 46.83 -16.93 -3.68
N ARG A 88 45.93 -16.89 -4.68
CA ARG A 88 46.18 -16.20 -5.94
C ARG A 88 46.44 -14.71 -5.69
N VAL A 89 45.57 -14.04 -4.94
CA VAL A 89 45.74 -12.62 -4.59
C VAL A 89 47.00 -12.41 -3.73
N ALA A 90 47.26 -13.28 -2.77
CA ALA A 90 48.46 -13.27 -1.94
C ALA A 90 49.75 -13.33 -2.78
N ARG A 91 49.79 -14.21 -3.80
CA ARG A 91 50.92 -14.34 -4.72
C ARG A 91 51.05 -13.15 -5.67
N GLU A 92 49.94 -12.74 -6.30
CA GLU A 92 49.94 -11.68 -7.32
C GLU A 92 50.24 -10.29 -6.74
N GLN A 93 49.57 -9.94 -5.65
CA GLN A 93 49.58 -8.57 -5.13
C GLN A 93 50.62 -8.36 -4.03
N TYR A 94 50.98 -9.43 -3.31
CA TYR A 94 51.86 -9.35 -2.15
C TYR A 94 53.12 -10.19 -2.29
N GLY A 95 53.25 -10.99 -3.37
CA GLY A 95 54.42 -11.83 -3.60
C GLY A 95 54.61 -12.93 -2.55
N PHE A 96 53.55 -13.31 -1.83
CA PHE A 96 53.64 -14.38 -0.84
C PHE A 96 53.92 -15.73 -1.51
N VAL A 97 54.69 -16.57 -0.82
CA VAL A 97 55.07 -17.91 -1.29
C VAL A 97 54.91 -18.91 -0.15
N ARG A 98 54.72 -20.19 -0.47
CA ARG A 98 54.62 -21.24 0.55
C ARG A 98 56.00 -21.58 1.14
N GLU A 99 56.00 -22.27 2.28
CA GLU A 99 57.24 -22.77 2.86
C GLU A 99 57.97 -23.69 1.86
N GLY A 100 59.25 -23.41 1.61
CA GLY A 100 60.07 -24.14 0.64
C GLY A 100 60.01 -23.62 -0.80
N GLU A 101 59.16 -22.63 -1.10
CA GLU A 101 59.14 -21.95 -2.40
C GLU A 101 60.08 -20.73 -2.43
N ILE A 102 60.59 -20.38 -3.61
CA ILE A 102 61.45 -19.20 -3.83
C ILE A 102 60.69 -18.21 -4.72
N GLY A 103 60.38 -17.03 -4.18
CA GLY A 103 59.75 -15.93 -4.94
C GLY A 103 60.76 -15.17 -5.78
N TYR A 104 60.41 -14.88 -7.04
CA TYR A 104 61.19 -14.04 -7.95
C TYR A 104 60.44 -12.74 -8.24
N VAL A 105 61.14 -11.60 -8.20
CA VAL A 105 60.60 -10.30 -8.62
C VAL A 105 61.29 -9.90 -9.92
N VAL A 106 60.51 -9.62 -10.96
CA VAL A 106 61.05 -9.11 -12.22
C VAL A 106 61.27 -7.60 -12.06
N ILE A 107 62.54 -7.21 -11.98
CA ILE A 107 62.92 -5.80 -12.06
C ILE A 107 63.18 -5.51 -13.53
N THR A 108 62.25 -4.80 -14.18
CA THR A 108 62.53 -4.20 -15.48
C THR A 108 63.43 -2.99 -15.21
N PRO A 109 64.66 -2.94 -15.74
CA PRO A 109 65.47 -1.73 -15.63
C PRO A 109 64.67 -0.59 -16.27
N ASP A 110 64.56 0.54 -15.56
CA ASP A 110 63.96 1.73 -16.12
C ASP A 110 64.62 1.98 -17.47
N ALA A 111 63.83 1.96 -18.55
CA ALA A 111 64.33 2.36 -19.84
C ALA A 111 64.86 3.78 -19.66
N GLU A 112 66.18 3.96 -19.76
CA GLU A 112 66.81 5.27 -19.75
C GLU A 112 66.06 6.14 -20.76
N ASP A 113 65.35 7.13 -20.24
CA ASP A 113 64.71 8.17 -21.03
C ASP A 113 65.82 8.86 -21.83
N PRO A 114 65.73 8.91 -23.18
CA PRO A 114 66.84 9.32 -24.05
C PRO A 114 67.23 10.80 -23.92
#